data_AF-A0A504X0C5-F1
#
_entry.id   AF-A0A504X0C5-F1
#
_cell.length_a   1.000
_cell.length_b   1.000
_cell.length_c   1.000
_cell.angle_alpha   90.00
_cell.angle_beta   90.00
_cell.angle_gamma   90.00
#
_symmetry.space_group_name_H-M   'P 1'
#
loop_
_entity.id
_entity.type
_entity.pdbx_description
1 polymer ?
#
loop_
_entity_poly.entity_id
_entity_poly.type
_entity_poly.pdbx_seq_one_letter_code
_entity_poly.pdbx_strand_id
1 'polypeptide(L)'
;MLPDGGALTPALRKLGYTPYTLRSTYQQGHASTHPIEWSQLLDGKTNALPAKVLADYDAVVGPPGAMVYDVLLRQAPSYTKVILVEETEKDKWAEKYDTYLERLQISTKRASKNRITQAFQNMIAKMVVGGDASGAPAAASAGPRSSLSTRHSRSHMISSSGDLRRSFAAEAAELKRGFCGSKAPSPTSASDPSEDSRGTAKARHAKKESNASDGELQHPRAVALQLYEESVRVSIPPSALLVYRYGDGWEPLCSFLDKPVPSIPFPEYEDGLRVLGNLQERIDRAHTLQYVVGGICVLCVLMTVLPRCEGIVEFVKSLYTDYQVAFGADSAACARTTAGGGCSKTEVETFETAWQKRGGSVTRTAKE
;
A
#
# COMPACT_ATOMS: atom_id res chain seq x y z
N MET A 1 7.67 17.45 -4.57
CA MET A 1 7.60 15.96 -4.62
C MET A 1 6.17 15.48 -4.95
N LEU A 2 5.80 15.49 -6.23
CA LEU A 2 4.46 15.08 -6.69
C LEU A 2 4.52 13.79 -7.51
N PRO A 3 3.70 12.77 -7.23
CA PRO A 3 3.81 11.44 -7.85
C PRO A 3 3.75 11.41 -9.38
N ASP A 4 2.89 12.22 -9.98
CA ASP A 4 2.82 12.36 -11.43
C ASP A 4 3.48 13.66 -11.92
N GLY A 5 4.30 14.32 -11.11
CA GLY A 5 5.02 15.53 -11.50
C GLY A 5 4.20 16.82 -11.61
N GLY A 6 2.90 16.76 -11.29
CA GLY A 6 2.01 17.91 -11.37
C GLY A 6 1.97 18.52 -12.77
N ALA A 7 2.06 19.85 -12.85
CA ALA A 7 2.03 20.59 -14.11
C ALA A 7 3.26 20.39 -15.01
N LEU A 8 4.40 19.91 -14.47
CA LEU A 8 5.60 19.68 -15.29
C LEU A 8 5.41 18.54 -16.29
N THR A 9 4.71 17.47 -15.91
CA THR A 9 4.48 16.32 -16.79
C THR A 9 3.76 16.71 -18.09
N PRO A 10 2.61 17.39 -18.07
CA PRO A 10 1.98 17.87 -19.30
C PRO A 10 2.81 18.97 -19.99
N ALA A 11 3.60 19.77 -19.25
CA ALA A 11 4.46 20.78 -19.86
C ALA A 11 5.58 20.14 -20.68
N LEU A 12 6.27 19.14 -20.14
CA LEU A 12 7.30 18.36 -20.82
C LEU A 12 6.74 17.65 -22.06
N ARG A 13 5.54 17.06 -21.97
CA ARG A 13 4.86 16.45 -23.13
C ARG A 13 4.60 17.46 -24.24
N LYS A 14 4.14 18.67 -23.91
CA LYS A 14 3.94 19.76 -24.87
C LYS A 14 5.26 20.23 -25.51
N LEU A 15 6.39 20.07 -24.82
CA LEU A 15 7.74 20.33 -25.36
C LEU A 15 8.34 19.16 -26.17
N GLY A 16 7.59 18.06 -26.31
CA GLY A 16 7.98 16.89 -27.09
C GLY A 16 8.70 15.79 -26.30
N TYR A 17 8.74 15.88 -24.96
CA TYR A 17 9.31 14.85 -24.10
C TYR A 17 8.28 13.76 -23.75
N THR A 18 8.78 12.57 -23.43
CA THR A 18 8.07 11.37 -22.97
C THR A 18 8.41 11.08 -21.50
N PRO A 19 7.76 11.77 -20.54
CA PRO A 19 8.08 11.62 -19.13
C PRO A 19 7.59 10.29 -18.55
N TYR A 20 8.50 9.58 -17.87
CA TYR A 20 8.20 8.51 -16.93
C TYR A 20 7.63 9.10 -15.64
N THR A 21 6.44 8.66 -15.21
CA THR A 21 5.83 9.10 -13.95
C THR A 21 5.48 7.92 -13.06
N LEU A 22 4.98 8.17 -11.84
CA LEU A 22 4.45 7.09 -11.00
C LEU A 22 3.45 6.24 -11.78
N ARG A 23 2.60 6.87 -12.60
CA ARG A 23 1.63 6.17 -13.44
C ARG A 23 2.23 5.15 -14.39
N SER A 24 3.39 5.44 -14.95
CA SER A 24 4.12 4.55 -15.85
C SER A 24 4.57 3.25 -15.17
N THR A 25 4.63 3.20 -13.83
CA THR A 25 5.00 1.97 -13.08
C THR A 25 3.94 0.87 -13.15
N TYR A 26 2.68 1.19 -13.43
CA TYR A 26 1.58 0.21 -13.43
C TYR A 26 0.71 0.25 -14.69
N GLN A 27 0.94 1.19 -15.60
CA GLN A 27 0.28 1.21 -16.90
C GLN A 27 1.12 0.49 -17.96
N GLN A 28 0.58 0.36 -19.18
CA GLN A 28 1.33 -0.15 -20.34
C GLN A 28 1.92 -1.56 -20.17
N GLY A 29 1.33 -2.39 -19.30
CA GLY A 29 1.82 -3.75 -19.03
C GLY A 29 2.96 -3.82 -18.00
N HIS A 30 3.37 -2.70 -17.42
CA HIS A 30 4.50 -2.63 -16.49
C HIS A 30 4.18 -3.07 -15.06
N ALA A 31 2.90 -3.28 -14.73
CA ALA A 31 2.45 -3.58 -13.38
C ALA A 31 3.11 -4.81 -12.73
N SER A 32 3.57 -5.77 -13.53
CA SER A 32 4.23 -6.99 -13.04
C SER A 32 5.75 -6.87 -12.88
N THR A 33 6.38 -5.85 -13.48
CA THR A 33 7.85 -5.74 -13.57
C THR A 33 8.36 -4.49 -12.87
N HIS A 34 7.88 -3.31 -13.24
CA HIS A 34 8.43 -2.03 -12.76
C HIS A 34 8.35 -1.89 -11.23
N PRO A 35 7.24 -2.25 -10.54
CA PRO A 35 7.19 -2.14 -9.08
C PRO A 35 8.26 -2.97 -8.37
N ILE A 36 8.65 -4.12 -8.95
CA ILE A 36 9.70 -4.99 -8.39
C ILE A 36 11.06 -4.32 -8.55
N GLU A 37 11.40 -3.84 -9.74
CA GLU A 37 12.67 -3.19 -10.03
C GLU A 37 12.85 -1.91 -9.18
N TRP A 38 11.83 -1.06 -9.14
CA TRP A 38 11.85 0.15 -8.31
C TRP A 38 11.91 -0.17 -6.82
N SER A 39 11.19 -1.19 -6.34
CA SER A 39 11.28 -1.61 -4.94
C SER A 39 12.68 -2.10 -4.57
N GLN A 40 13.34 -2.87 -5.43
CA GLN A 40 14.70 -3.37 -5.17
C GLN A 40 15.72 -2.23 -5.15
N LEU A 41 15.57 -1.28 -6.07
CA LEU A 41 16.41 -0.10 -6.15
C LEU A 41 16.22 0.82 -4.93
N LEU A 42 14.98 1.05 -4.50
CA LEU A 42 14.67 1.83 -3.28
C LEU A 42 15.09 1.11 -1.99
N ASP A 43 15.20 -0.22 -2.00
CA ASP A 43 15.78 -1.00 -0.91
C ASP A 43 17.31 -0.93 -0.86
N GLY A 44 17.96 -0.41 -1.91
CA GLY A 44 19.41 -0.50 -2.07
C GLY A 44 19.90 -1.93 -2.31
N LYS A 45 19.01 -2.86 -2.69
CA LYS A 45 19.37 -4.22 -3.09
C LYS A 45 20.07 -4.23 -4.45
N THR A 46 19.70 -3.27 -5.30
CA THR A 46 20.33 -3.02 -6.60
C THR A 46 20.86 -1.59 -6.64
N ASN A 47 21.97 -1.39 -7.35
CA ASN A 47 22.63 -0.08 -7.51
C ASN A 47 22.40 0.53 -8.90
N ALA A 48 21.59 -0.12 -9.74
CA ALA A 48 21.28 0.31 -11.08
C ALA A 48 19.85 -0.10 -11.45
N LEU A 49 19.23 0.65 -12.35
CA LEU A 49 17.92 0.32 -12.88
C LEU A 49 18.13 -0.37 -14.24
N PRO A 50 17.46 -1.49 -14.54
CA PRO A 50 17.63 -2.12 -15.84
C PRO A 50 17.25 -1.14 -16.97
N ALA A 51 18.11 -1.03 -18.00
CA ALA A 51 17.93 -0.07 -19.09
C ALA A 51 16.56 -0.17 -19.78
N LYS A 52 15.97 -1.37 -19.80
CA LYS A 52 14.63 -1.64 -20.36
C LYS A 52 13.51 -0.89 -19.65
N VAL A 53 13.65 -0.56 -18.36
CA VAL A 53 12.60 0.10 -17.57
C VAL A 53 12.34 1.52 -18.04
N LEU A 54 13.39 2.21 -18.52
CA LEU A 54 13.35 3.60 -18.97
C LEU A 54 13.61 3.76 -20.48
N ALA A 55 13.68 2.66 -21.24
CA ALA A 55 14.06 2.69 -22.64
C ALA A 55 13.15 3.56 -23.52
N ASP A 56 11.86 3.61 -23.19
CA ASP A 56 10.84 4.35 -23.95
C ASP A 56 10.61 5.77 -23.42
N TYR A 57 11.47 6.26 -22.52
CA TYR A 57 11.27 7.52 -21.80
C TYR A 57 12.54 8.39 -21.86
N ASP A 58 12.36 9.67 -22.17
CA ASP A 58 13.45 10.66 -22.25
C ASP A 58 13.56 11.55 -21.00
N ALA A 59 12.59 11.47 -20.09
CA ALA A 59 12.55 12.23 -18.85
C ALA A 59 11.94 11.39 -17.72
N VAL A 60 12.33 11.66 -16.47
CA VAL A 60 11.76 11.01 -15.29
C VAL A 60 11.23 12.08 -14.35
N VAL A 61 9.96 11.97 -13.96
CA VAL A 61 9.26 13.01 -13.21
C VAL A 61 8.59 12.41 -11.99
N GLY A 62 8.91 12.99 -10.83
CA GLY A 62 8.33 12.56 -9.55
C GLY A 62 8.87 11.21 -9.05
N PRO A 63 8.39 10.75 -7.88
CA PRO A 63 8.71 9.44 -7.36
C PRO A 63 8.11 8.31 -8.23
N PRO A 64 8.74 7.11 -8.28
CA PRO A 64 9.91 6.71 -7.49
C PRO A 64 11.25 7.26 -7.99
N GLY A 65 11.33 7.71 -9.25
CA GLY A 65 12.59 8.14 -9.87
C GLY A 65 13.27 9.32 -9.16
N ALA A 66 12.49 10.34 -8.78
CA ALA A 66 13.01 11.50 -8.06
C ALA A 66 13.70 11.14 -6.74
N MET A 67 13.30 10.03 -6.10
CA MET A 67 13.95 9.60 -4.88
C MET A 67 15.39 9.13 -5.16
N VAL A 68 15.62 8.39 -6.25
CA VAL A 68 16.93 7.82 -6.63
C VAL A 68 17.60 8.63 -7.74
N TYR A 69 17.42 9.95 -7.73
CA TYR A 69 17.94 10.82 -8.78
C TYR A 69 19.45 10.65 -8.97
N ASP A 70 20.21 10.44 -7.89
CA ASP A 70 21.65 10.23 -7.93
C ASP A 70 22.04 8.94 -8.66
N VAL A 71 21.30 7.84 -8.43
CA VAL A 71 21.56 6.55 -9.08
C VAL A 71 21.18 6.63 -10.56
N LEU A 72 20.10 7.35 -10.87
CA LEU A 72 19.70 7.60 -12.25
C LEU A 72 20.74 8.47 -12.98
N LEU A 73 21.25 9.53 -12.35
CA LEU A 73 22.26 10.41 -12.95
C LEU A 73 23.59 9.70 -13.23
N ARG A 74 23.98 8.71 -12.41
CA ARG A 74 25.17 7.88 -12.69
C ARG A 74 25.03 7.01 -13.94
N GLN A 75 23.80 6.67 -14.33
CA GLN A 75 23.49 5.88 -15.53
C GLN A 75 23.08 6.76 -16.71
N ALA A 76 22.76 8.03 -16.45
CA ALA A 76 22.29 8.95 -17.45
C ALA A 76 23.46 9.55 -18.26
N PRO A 77 23.19 10.04 -19.47
CA PRO A 77 24.18 10.79 -20.24
C PRO A 77 24.69 12.03 -19.50
N SER A 78 25.91 12.47 -19.80
CA SER A 78 26.53 13.64 -19.14
C SER A 78 25.79 14.96 -19.39
N TYR A 79 24.94 15.03 -20.41
CA TYR A 79 24.13 16.21 -20.74
C TYR A 79 22.77 16.22 -20.04
N THR A 80 22.47 15.27 -19.16
CA THR A 80 21.20 15.23 -18.43
C THR A 80 21.04 16.47 -17.55
N LYS A 81 19.93 17.17 -17.79
CA LYS A 81 19.51 18.35 -17.05
C LYS A 81 18.60 17.93 -15.90
N VAL A 82 18.74 18.59 -14.74
CA VAL A 82 17.95 18.33 -13.53
C VAL A 82 17.05 19.53 -13.25
N ILE A 83 15.76 19.26 -13.03
CA ILE A 83 14.78 20.28 -12.64
C ILE A 83 14.30 19.94 -11.22
N LEU A 84 14.65 20.79 -10.26
CA LEU A 84 14.17 20.72 -8.89
C LEU A 84 12.95 21.62 -8.75
N VAL A 85 11.78 21.01 -8.54
CA VAL A 85 10.56 21.77 -8.25
C VAL A 85 10.47 22.06 -6.76
N GLU A 86 10.55 23.33 -6.41
CA GLU A 86 10.43 23.82 -5.04
C GLU A 86 8.96 23.94 -4.63
N GLU A 87 8.63 23.37 -3.47
CA GLU A 87 7.33 23.58 -2.83
C GLU A 87 7.42 24.75 -1.85
N THR A 88 6.56 25.76 -2.03
CA THR A 88 6.53 26.94 -1.17
C THR A 88 5.80 26.65 0.14
N GLU A 89 4.68 25.94 0.08
CA GLU A 89 3.84 25.60 1.24
C GLU A 89 4.08 24.15 1.69
N LYS A 90 5.29 23.88 2.20
CA LYS A 90 5.77 22.52 2.54
C LYS A 90 4.90 21.79 3.57
N ASP A 91 4.43 22.46 4.62
CA ASP A 91 3.57 21.85 5.65
C ASP A 91 2.21 21.43 5.07
N LYS A 92 1.54 22.30 4.30
CA LYS A 92 0.26 21.95 3.65
C LYS A 92 0.42 20.81 2.65
N TRP A 93 1.52 20.81 1.89
CA TRP A 93 1.84 19.70 1.00
C TRP A 93 1.98 18.39 1.80
N ALA A 94 2.66 18.43 2.94
CA ALA A 94 2.92 17.26 3.76
C ALA A 94 1.64 16.65 4.36
N GLU A 95 0.75 17.48 4.91
CA GLU A 95 -0.56 17.07 5.45
C GLU A 95 -1.43 16.40 4.38
N LYS A 96 -1.50 17.04 3.20
CA LYS A 96 -2.24 16.51 2.06
C LYS A 96 -1.65 15.18 1.64
N TYR A 97 -0.33 15.08 1.56
CA TYR A 97 0.36 13.85 1.20
C TYR A 97 0.04 12.70 2.15
N ASP A 98 0.04 12.95 3.47
CA ASP A 98 -0.30 11.92 4.47
C ASP A 98 -1.71 11.39 4.28
N THR A 99 -2.65 12.28 4.05
CA THR A 99 -4.06 11.92 3.85
C THR A 99 -4.24 10.93 2.68
N TYR A 100 -3.49 11.09 1.59
CA TYR A 100 -3.58 10.17 0.44
C TYR A 100 -2.76 8.89 0.66
N LEU A 101 -1.59 9.00 1.29
CA LEU A 101 -0.71 7.87 1.54
C LEU A 101 -1.34 6.87 2.52
N GLU A 102 -1.94 7.35 3.61
CA GLU A 102 -2.61 6.49 4.59
C GLU A 102 -3.71 5.65 3.94
N ARG A 103 -4.54 6.26 3.08
CA ARG A 103 -5.61 5.54 2.36
C ARG A 103 -5.05 4.51 1.38
N LEU A 104 -3.99 4.86 0.66
CA LEU A 104 -3.35 3.92 -0.27
C LEU A 104 -2.70 2.76 0.50
N GLN A 105 -2.06 3.00 1.64
CA GLN A 105 -1.49 1.95 2.46
C GLN A 105 -2.57 1.00 3.02
N ILE A 106 -3.71 1.53 3.48
CA ILE A 106 -4.82 0.71 4.00
C ILE A 106 -5.40 -0.20 2.91
N SER A 107 -5.69 0.35 1.72
CA SER A 107 -6.22 -0.43 0.59
C SER A 107 -5.22 -1.49 0.14
N THR A 108 -3.95 -1.13 0.02
CA THR A 108 -2.92 -2.07 -0.44
C THR A 108 -2.66 -3.17 0.58
N LYS A 109 -2.70 -2.91 1.90
CA LYS A 109 -2.54 -3.95 2.95
C LYS A 109 -3.58 -5.06 2.84
N ARG A 110 -4.80 -4.76 2.38
CA ARG A 110 -5.87 -5.76 2.16
C ARG A 110 -5.56 -6.68 0.97
N ALA A 111 -4.74 -6.23 0.03
CA ALA A 111 -4.36 -6.92 -1.21
C ALA A 111 -3.12 -7.85 -1.10
N SER A 112 -2.56 -8.00 0.10
CA SER A 112 -1.15 -8.31 0.44
C SER A 112 -0.54 -9.66 -0.01
N LYS A 113 -1.29 -10.61 -0.58
CA LYS A 113 -0.73 -11.97 -0.79
C LYS A 113 0.23 -12.14 -1.98
N ASN A 114 0.27 -11.20 -2.93
CA ASN A 114 1.11 -11.33 -4.15
C ASN A 114 2.46 -10.58 -4.00
N ARG A 115 3.56 -11.18 -4.48
CA ARG A 115 4.90 -10.56 -4.54
C ARG A 115 4.89 -9.20 -5.24
N ILE A 116 4.11 -9.05 -6.32
CA ILE A 116 3.98 -7.78 -7.04
C ILE A 116 3.36 -6.72 -6.15
N THR A 117 2.28 -7.07 -5.44
CA THR A 117 1.62 -6.16 -4.49
C THR A 117 2.53 -5.78 -3.34
N GLN A 118 3.33 -6.71 -2.81
CA GLN A 118 4.31 -6.43 -1.76
C GLN A 118 5.41 -5.48 -2.24
N ALA A 119 5.93 -5.71 -3.45
CA ALA A 119 6.90 -4.81 -4.06
C ALA A 119 6.29 -3.42 -4.27
N PHE A 120 5.05 -3.34 -4.74
CA PHE A 120 4.33 -2.07 -4.89
C PHE A 120 4.12 -1.35 -3.55
N GLN A 121 3.71 -2.06 -2.49
CA GLN A 121 3.59 -1.48 -1.14
C GLN A 121 4.91 -0.91 -0.64
N ASN A 122 5.99 -1.69 -0.76
CA ASN A 122 7.31 -1.27 -0.33
C ASN A 122 7.80 -0.06 -1.14
N MET A 123 7.59 -0.09 -2.45
CA MET A 123 7.88 1.02 -3.34
C MET A 123 7.14 2.29 -2.88
N ILE A 124 5.82 2.23 -2.67
CA ILE A 124 5.01 3.37 -2.22
C ILE A 124 5.45 3.89 -0.85
N ALA A 125 5.78 3.01 0.10
CA ALA A 125 6.28 3.41 1.41
C ALA A 125 7.61 4.19 1.31
N LYS A 126 8.45 3.84 0.33
CA LYS A 126 9.78 4.44 0.11
C LYS A 126 9.81 5.56 -0.93
N MET A 127 8.67 5.89 -1.53
CA MET A 127 8.53 6.99 -2.48
C MET A 127 8.48 8.37 -1.82
N VAL A 128 8.56 8.41 -0.49
CA VAL A 128 8.33 9.61 0.31
C VAL A 128 9.59 9.93 1.10
N VAL A 129 9.94 11.22 1.08
CA VAL A 129 11.03 11.72 1.91
C VAL A 129 10.64 11.51 3.38
N GLY A 130 11.42 10.71 4.10
CA GLY A 130 11.13 10.29 5.48
C GLY A 130 10.28 9.01 5.65
N GLY A 131 10.12 8.18 4.62
CA GLY A 131 9.33 6.94 4.67
C GLY A 131 9.80 5.90 5.71
N ASP A 132 8.92 5.60 6.66
CA ASP A 132 8.91 4.58 7.74
C ASP A 132 10.26 4.02 8.27
N ALA A 133 10.63 4.52 9.45
CA ALA A 133 11.45 3.81 10.44
C ALA A 133 10.76 2.56 11.06
N SER A 134 9.62 2.11 10.53
CA SER A 134 8.86 0.96 11.05
C SER A 134 9.16 -0.37 10.34
N GLY A 135 10.07 -0.39 9.37
CA GLY A 135 10.60 -1.63 8.81
C GLY A 135 11.83 -2.12 9.59
N ALA A 136 11.66 -2.54 10.84
CA ALA A 136 12.72 -3.26 11.55
C ALA A 136 13.12 -4.49 10.71
N PRO A 137 14.37 -4.61 10.25
CA PRO A 137 14.81 -5.86 9.68
C PRO A 137 14.74 -6.91 10.78
N ALA A 138 14.15 -8.07 10.46
CA ALA A 138 14.13 -9.23 11.33
C ALA A 138 15.51 -9.41 11.97
N ALA A 139 15.51 -9.49 13.30
CA ALA A 139 16.71 -9.67 14.11
C ALA A 139 17.50 -10.89 13.60
N ALA A 140 18.59 -10.61 12.88
CA ALA A 140 19.64 -11.59 12.68
C ALA A 140 20.45 -11.61 13.99
N SER A 141 20.25 -12.69 14.74
CA SER A 141 21.02 -13.06 15.91
C SER A 141 22.52 -13.10 15.60
N ALA A 142 23.29 -12.21 16.21
CA ALA A 142 24.72 -12.39 16.41
C ALA A 142 25.10 -11.87 17.80
N GLY A 143 25.65 -12.76 18.62
CA GLY A 143 26.00 -12.54 20.02
C GLY A 143 27.16 -11.56 20.26
N PRO A 144 27.56 -11.36 21.53
CA PRO A 144 28.20 -10.15 21.99
C PRO A 144 29.72 -10.24 21.91
N ARG A 145 30.40 -9.20 21.39
CA ARG A 145 31.77 -8.86 21.81
C ARG A 145 32.01 -7.34 21.81
N SER A 146 32.49 -6.92 22.97
CA SER A 146 33.11 -5.65 23.35
C SER A 146 34.19 -5.17 22.38
N SER A 147 34.28 -3.86 22.13
CA SER A 147 35.19 -2.95 22.85
C SER A 147 35.38 -1.63 22.10
N LEU A 148 35.31 -0.55 22.87
CA LEU A 148 35.66 0.83 22.59
C LEU A 148 36.96 0.98 21.75
N SER A 149 36.91 1.71 20.64
CA SER A 149 38.08 2.41 20.11
C SER A 149 37.64 3.68 19.37
N THR A 150 37.90 4.80 20.03
CA THR A 150 37.90 6.15 19.48
C THR A 150 38.98 6.25 18.41
N ARG A 151 38.58 6.51 17.16
CA ARG A 151 39.48 7.10 16.18
C ARG A 151 38.75 8.10 15.30
N HIS A 152 38.93 9.36 15.67
CA HIS A 152 38.71 10.52 14.81
C HIS A 152 39.49 10.31 13.50
N SER A 153 38.78 10.16 12.39
CA SER A 153 39.36 10.30 11.06
C SER A 153 38.43 11.17 10.23
N ARG A 154 38.75 12.48 10.24
CA ARG A 154 38.24 13.47 9.28
C ARG A 154 38.47 12.93 7.87
N SER A 155 37.42 12.46 7.24
CA SER A 155 37.36 12.19 5.81
C SER A 155 36.06 12.80 5.32
N HIS A 156 36.18 13.67 4.31
CA HIS A 156 35.05 14.33 3.66
C HIS A 156 34.04 13.26 3.21
N MET A 157 32.94 13.12 3.95
CA MET A 157 31.85 12.22 3.58
C MET A 157 30.97 12.92 2.55
N ILE A 158 31.19 12.62 1.27
CA ILE A 158 30.09 12.66 0.31
C ILE A 158 29.23 11.44 0.67
N SER A 159 28.25 11.66 1.55
CA SER A 159 27.32 10.63 1.98
C SER A 159 26.60 10.06 0.74
N SER A 160 26.50 8.73 0.63
CA SER A 160 25.73 8.12 -0.46
C SER A 160 24.27 8.56 -0.34
N SER A 161 23.53 8.72 -1.44
CA SER A 161 22.10 9.07 -1.38
C SER A 161 21.27 8.13 -0.51
N GLY A 162 21.66 6.85 -0.44
CA GLY A 162 21.07 5.88 0.49
C GLY A 162 21.32 6.21 1.98
N ASP A 163 22.47 6.82 2.29
CA ASP A 163 22.82 7.27 3.63
C ASP A 163 22.10 8.59 3.98
N LEU A 164 21.99 9.51 3.02
CA LEU A 164 21.17 10.73 3.13
C LEU A 164 19.69 10.41 3.34
N ARG A 165 19.14 9.44 2.60
CA ARG A 165 17.74 9.00 2.80
C ARG A 165 17.50 8.41 4.19
N ARG A 166 18.46 7.63 4.69
CA ARG A 166 18.39 7.07 6.05
C ARG A 166 18.53 8.17 7.09
N SER A 167 19.38 9.17 6.88
CA SER A 167 19.48 10.32 7.80
C SER A 167 18.20 11.15 7.79
N PHE A 168 17.61 11.43 6.62
CA PHE A 168 16.33 12.15 6.54
C PHE A 168 15.19 11.39 7.20
N ALA A 169 15.14 10.07 7.04
CA ALA A 169 14.14 9.22 7.71
C ALA A 169 14.35 9.15 9.23
N ALA A 170 15.60 9.12 9.68
CA ALA A 170 15.93 9.12 11.11
C ALA A 170 15.56 10.46 11.76
N GLU A 171 15.89 11.58 11.12
CA GLU A 171 15.59 12.94 11.60
C GLU A 171 14.07 13.21 11.61
N ALA A 172 13.36 12.79 10.56
CA ALA A 172 11.89 12.83 10.54
C ALA A 172 11.26 11.95 11.64
N ALA A 173 11.86 10.81 11.96
CA ALA A 173 11.39 9.92 13.03
C ALA A 173 11.66 10.49 14.44
N GLU A 174 12.77 11.19 14.63
CA GLU A 174 13.10 11.87 15.88
C GLU A 174 12.12 13.02 16.18
N LEU A 175 11.82 13.85 15.17
CA LEU A 175 10.79 14.89 15.27
C LEU A 175 9.40 14.30 15.54
N LYS A 176 9.04 13.18 14.87
CA LYS A 176 7.78 12.47 15.14
C LYS A 176 7.70 11.94 16.58
N ARG A 177 8.83 11.47 17.14
CA ARG A 177 8.89 11.03 18.55
C ARG A 177 8.75 12.22 19.51
N GLY A 178 9.34 13.37 19.20
CA GLY A 178 9.11 14.63 19.92
C GLY A 178 7.63 15.04 19.94
N PHE A 179 6.95 14.89 18.80
CA PHE A 179 5.52 15.19 18.65
C PHE A 179 4.60 14.21 19.42
N CYS A 180 4.93 12.92 19.46
CA CYS A 180 4.16 11.92 20.22
C CYS A 180 4.49 11.90 21.73
N GLY A 181 5.58 12.56 22.16
CA GLY A 181 6.05 12.59 23.56
C GLY A 181 5.23 13.48 24.50
N SER A 182 4.35 14.34 23.97
CA SER A 182 3.49 15.22 24.77
C SER A 182 2.16 14.54 25.11
N LYS A 183 2.17 13.52 25.97
CA LYS A 183 0.95 13.03 26.63
C LYS A 183 1.00 13.41 28.12
N ALA A 184 -0.02 14.18 28.52
CA ALA A 184 -0.24 14.93 29.74
C ALA A 184 0.21 14.30 31.08
N PRO A 185 0.64 15.11 32.07
CA PRO A 185 0.57 14.73 33.48
C PRO A 185 -0.87 14.91 34.01
N SER A 186 -1.28 13.96 34.85
CA SER A 186 -2.55 13.88 35.59
C SER A 186 -2.76 15.02 36.61
N PRO A 187 -4.01 15.30 37.04
CA PRO A 187 -4.36 16.51 37.77
C PRO A 187 -4.14 16.36 39.29
N THR A 188 -3.61 17.41 39.92
CA THR A 188 -3.71 17.62 41.37
C THR A 188 -4.44 18.93 41.62
N SER A 189 -5.44 18.84 42.49
CA SER A 189 -6.35 19.88 42.96
C SER A 189 -5.68 21.10 43.59
N ALA A 190 -6.20 22.30 43.32
CA ALA A 190 -6.47 23.34 44.33
C ALA A 190 -7.24 24.54 43.72
N SER A 191 -8.48 24.71 44.17
CA SER A 191 -9.14 25.95 44.64
C SER A 191 -9.09 27.27 43.83
N ASP A 192 -10.29 27.65 43.37
CA ASP A 192 -10.85 28.98 43.00
C ASP A 192 -10.69 30.10 44.07
N PRO A 193 -11.18 31.37 43.87
CA PRO A 193 -11.65 32.07 42.64
C PRO A 193 -11.24 33.57 42.55
N SER A 194 -11.46 34.22 41.39
CA SER A 194 -12.08 35.57 41.34
C SER A 194 -12.41 36.03 39.90
N GLU A 195 -13.62 36.59 39.76
CA GLU A 195 -14.25 37.29 38.64
C GLU A 195 -13.35 38.42 38.06
N ASP A 196 -13.49 38.92 36.82
CA ASP A 196 -14.67 39.58 36.27
C ASP A 196 -14.41 40.04 34.81
N SER A 197 -15.51 40.40 34.13
CA SER A 197 -15.63 41.40 33.05
C SER A 197 -15.59 40.99 31.56
N ARG A 198 -16.80 41.12 31.00
CA ARG A 198 -17.23 41.21 29.59
C ARG A 198 -16.40 42.18 28.74
N GLY A 199 -16.25 41.82 27.46
CA GLY A 199 -15.82 42.75 26.42
C GLY A 199 -15.98 42.19 25.01
N THR A 200 -17.20 42.29 24.46
CA THR A 200 -17.48 42.09 23.04
C THR A 200 -16.75 43.15 22.20
N ALA A 201 -15.88 42.76 21.26
CA ALA A 201 -15.47 43.64 20.18
C ALA A 201 -15.13 42.87 18.90
N LYS A 202 -15.87 43.24 17.87
CA LYS A 202 -15.90 42.75 16.50
C LYS A 202 -14.64 43.22 15.74
N ALA A 203 -14.02 42.28 15.02
CA ALA A 203 -13.18 42.41 13.83
C ALA A 203 -12.64 43.80 13.45
N ARG A 204 -11.30 43.93 13.46
CA ARG A 204 -10.57 44.74 12.47
C ARG A 204 -9.35 43.99 11.97
N HIS A 205 -9.28 43.91 10.64
CA HIS A 205 -8.17 43.40 9.85
C HIS A 205 -6.85 44.06 10.24
N ALA A 206 -5.86 43.24 10.59
CA ALA A 206 -4.46 43.58 10.46
C ALA A 206 -3.84 42.56 9.50
N LYS A 207 -3.66 43.01 8.27
CA LYS A 207 -2.94 42.35 7.19
C LYS A 207 -1.50 42.16 7.65
N LYS A 208 -1.12 40.94 8.05
CA LYS A 208 0.29 40.58 8.30
C LYS A 208 0.87 40.07 6.98
N GLU A 209 1.29 41.00 6.14
CA GLU A 209 2.35 40.74 5.15
C GLU A 209 3.63 40.51 5.96
N SER A 210 3.94 39.25 6.28
CA SER A 210 5.27 38.87 6.76
C SER A 210 6.05 38.28 5.61
N ASN A 211 7.07 39.02 5.20
CA ASN A 211 8.12 38.59 4.30
C ASN A 211 8.70 37.23 4.69
N ALA A 212 9.11 36.49 3.66
CA ALA A 212 9.79 35.22 3.72
C ALA A 212 11.05 35.26 4.62
N SER A 213 10.99 34.56 5.75
CA SER A 213 12.16 34.12 6.52
C SER A 213 11.70 32.97 7.44
N ASP A 214 12.20 31.77 7.18
CA ASP A 214 12.21 30.57 8.04
C ASP A 214 11.15 30.50 9.12
N GLY A 215 9.91 30.19 8.71
CA GLY A 215 8.93 29.63 9.64
C GLY A 215 9.38 28.22 9.98
N GLU A 216 9.55 27.93 11.27
CA GLU A 216 9.89 26.59 11.74
C GLU A 216 8.87 25.57 11.22
N LEU A 217 9.30 24.71 10.30
CA LEU A 217 8.45 23.68 9.70
C LEU A 217 8.02 22.72 10.79
N GLN A 218 6.71 22.52 10.93
CA GLN A 218 6.17 21.71 12.01
C GLN A 218 6.06 20.24 11.60
N HIS A 219 5.79 19.99 10.32
CA HIS A 219 5.52 18.65 9.85
C HIS A 219 6.84 17.90 9.55
N PRO A 220 7.08 16.69 10.10
CA PRO A 220 8.36 15.97 9.92
C PRO A 220 8.68 15.69 8.44
N ARG A 221 7.65 15.44 7.63
CA ARG A 221 7.80 15.29 6.17
C ARG A 221 8.14 16.60 5.46
N ALA A 222 7.66 17.75 5.94
CA ALA A 222 8.02 19.04 5.38
C ALA A 222 9.51 19.33 5.61
N VAL A 223 10.01 19.05 6.82
CA VAL A 223 11.45 19.12 7.15
C VAL A 223 12.25 18.18 6.25
N ALA A 224 11.82 16.92 6.13
CA ALA A 224 12.51 15.96 5.28
C ALA A 224 12.56 16.43 3.80
N LEU A 225 11.46 16.99 3.28
CA LEU A 225 11.42 17.57 1.94
C LEU A 225 12.41 18.74 1.79
N GLN A 226 12.48 19.65 2.76
CA GLN A 226 13.44 20.75 2.74
C GLN A 226 14.88 20.25 2.67
N LEU A 227 15.24 19.31 3.54
CA LEU A 227 16.58 18.71 3.55
C LEU A 227 16.91 18.00 2.22
N TYR A 228 15.92 17.33 1.63
CA TYR A 228 16.07 16.76 0.30
C TYR A 228 16.34 17.85 -0.76
N GLU A 229 15.56 18.92 -0.80
CA GLU A 229 15.74 20.02 -1.76
C GLU A 229 17.14 20.66 -1.62
N GLU A 230 17.58 20.91 -0.39
CA GLU A 230 18.93 21.41 -0.09
C GLU A 230 20.02 20.43 -0.55
N SER A 231 19.85 19.13 -0.29
CA SER A 231 20.81 18.12 -0.75
C SER A 231 20.97 18.09 -2.26
N VAL A 232 19.88 18.28 -3.02
CA VAL A 232 19.91 18.33 -4.49
C VAL A 232 20.66 19.57 -4.96
N ARG A 233 20.42 20.73 -4.33
CA ARG A 233 21.12 21.99 -4.66
C ARG A 233 22.63 21.91 -4.44
N VAL A 234 23.06 21.19 -3.40
CA VAL A 234 24.49 21.01 -3.10
C VAL A 234 25.13 19.96 -4.01
N SER A 235 24.38 18.92 -4.39
CA SER A 235 24.94 17.77 -5.12
C SER A 235 25.06 18.00 -6.64
N ILE A 236 24.19 18.83 -7.22
CA ILE A 236 24.14 19.04 -8.67
C ILE A 236 24.78 20.38 -9.03
N PRO A 237 25.68 20.44 -10.04
CA PRO A 237 26.29 21.70 -10.45
C PRO A 237 25.22 22.69 -10.95
N PRO A 238 25.35 24.00 -10.65
CA PRO A 238 24.35 25.01 -11.02
C PRO A 238 24.05 25.07 -12.53
N SER A 239 25.01 24.73 -13.38
CA SER A 239 24.83 24.71 -14.84
C SER A 239 23.88 23.61 -15.32
N ALA A 240 23.69 22.54 -14.54
CA ALA A 240 22.82 21.41 -14.86
C ALA A 240 21.56 21.38 -13.98
N LEU A 241 21.34 22.39 -13.14
CA LEU A 241 20.23 22.45 -12.19
C LEU A 241 19.36 23.68 -12.45
N LEU A 242 18.08 23.45 -12.73
CA LEU A 242 17.03 24.47 -12.67
C LEU A 242 16.24 24.31 -11.37
N VAL A 243 16.23 25.34 -10.53
CA VAL A 243 15.27 25.46 -9.43
C VAL A 243 14.02 26.12 -9.98
N TYR A 244 12.94 25.36 -10.07
CA TYR A 244 11.67 25.77 -10.66
C TYR A 244 10.63 25.94 -9.57
N ARG A 245 9.97 27.11 -9.48
CA ARG A 245 8.85 27.32 -8.55
C ARG A 245 7.53 27.09 -9.25
N TYR A 246 6.55 26.58 -8.50
CA TYR A 246 5.20 26.47 -9.01
C TYR A 246 4.65 27.85 -9.38
N GLY A 247 4.25 28.00 -10.65
CA GLY A 247 3.73 29.25 -11.20
C GLY A 247 4.69 30.02 -12.09
N ASP A 248 5.97 29.63 -12.17
CA ASP A 248 6.97 30.31 -12.99
C ASP A 248 6.69 30.26 -14.51
N GLY A 249 5.89 29.29 -14.96
CA GLY A 249 5.41 29.20 -16.34
C GLY A 249 6.46 28.67 -17.32
N TRP A 250 6.33 29.06 -18.59
CA TRP A 250 7.16 28.50 -19.67
C TRP A 250 8.58 29.04 -19.73
N GLU A 251 8.78 30.31 -19.41
CA GLU A 251 10.03 31.04 -19.70
C GLU A 251 11.28 30.35 -19.12
N PRO A 252 11.37 30.10 -17.79
CA PRO A 252 12.58 29.48 -17.23
C PRO A 252 12.74 28.02 -17.66
N LEU A 253 11.64 27.29 -17.86
CA LEU A 253 11.66 25.90 -18.30
C LEU A 253 12.19 25.78 -19.74
N CYS A 254 11.68 26.61 -20.64
CA CYS A 254 12.06 26.58 -22.06
C CYS A 254 13.48 27.08 -22.27
N SER A 255 13.87 28.15 -21.57
CA SER A 255 15.24 28.67 -21.56
C SER A 255 16.24 27.61 -21.09
N PHE A 256 15.96 26.94 -19.97
CA PHE A 256 16.83 25.88 -19.46
C PHE A 256 16.91 24.66 -20.37
N LEU A 257 15.83 24.32 -21.08
CA LEU A 257 15.78 23.15 -21.98
C LEU A 257 16.21 23.47 -23.42
N ASP A 258 16.61 24.70 -23.72
CA ASP A 258 16.93 25.18 -25.07
C ASP A 258 15.78 24.95 -26.07
N LYS A 259 14.55 25.24 -25.64
CA LYS A 259 13.33 25.08 -26.44
C LYS A 259 12.64 26.43 -26.66
N PRO A 260 11.92 26.63 -27.78
CA PRO A 260 11.10 27.82 -27.97
C PRO A 260 9.91 27.80 -27.02
N VAL A 261 9.56 28.98 -26.49
CA VAL A 261 8.37 29.16 -25.66
C VAL A 261 7.12 28.93 -26.52
N PRO A 262 6.24 27.98 -26.18
CA PRO A 262 5.06 27.70 -26.97
C PRO A 262 3.98 28.76 -26.71
N SER A 263 3.14 29.04 -27.71
CA SER A 263 2.05 30.03 -27.65
C SER A 263 0.82 29.58 -26.84
N ILE A 264 0.88 28.41 -26.21
CA ILE A 264 -0.20 27.83 -25.40
C ILE A 264 -0.03 28.18 -23.93
N PRO A 265 -1.13 28.31 -23.15
CA PRO A 265 -1.02 28.52 -21.72
C PRO A 265 -0.29 27.35 -21.04
N PHE A 266 0.45 27.68 -19.98
CA PHE A 266 1.10 26.68 -19.14
C PHE A 266 0.03 25.75 -18.56
N PRO A 267 0.25 24.43 -18.53
CA PRO A 267 -0.73 23.50 -17.98
C PRO A 267 -1.14 23.86 -16.56
N GLU A 268 -2.41 23.68 -16.24
CA GLU A 268 -2.90 23.84 -14.89
C GLU A 268 -2.25 22.84 -13.93
N TYR A 269 -2.21 23.23 -12.66
CA TYR A 269 -1.76 22.36 -11.59
C TYR A 269 -2.71 21.17 -11.45
N GLU A 270 -2.32 20.03 -12.00
CA GLU A 270 -2.91 18.76 -11.66
C GLU A 270 -2.39 18.34 -10.27
N ASP A 271 -3.32 18.18 -9.33
CA ASP A 271 -3.01 17.61 -8.03
C ASP A 271 -2.59 16.14 -8.22
N GLY A 272 -1.29 15.93 -8.39
CA GLY A 272 -0.68 14.62 -8.64
C GLY A 272 -1.00 13.59 -7.56
N LEU A 273 -1.57 14.02 -6.44
CA LEU A 273 -2.10 13.16 -5.38
C LEU A 273 -3.39 12.41 -5.77
N ARG A 274 -4.21 12.94 -6.68
CA ARG A 274 -5.40 12.24 -7.22
C ARG A 274 -5.05 10.89 -7.84
N VAL A 275 -3.82 10.75 -8.32
CA VAL A 275 -3.28 9.54 -8.94
C VAL A 275 -3.20 8.41 -7.91
N LEU A 276 -2.78 8.70 -6.67
CA LEU A 276 -2.82 7.71 -5.59
C LEU A 276 -4.26 7.29 -5.27
N GLY A 277 -5.21 8.21 -5.34
CA GLY A 277 -6.64 7.91 -5.16
C GLY A 277 -7.20 6.99 -6.24
N ASN A 278 -6.92 7.27 -7.51
CA ASN A 278 -7.36 6.44 -8.64
C ASN A 278 -6.73 5.04 -8.60
N LEU A 279 -5.50 4.94 -8.11
CA LEU A 279 -4.81 3.67 -7.90
C LEU A 279 -5.52 2.81 -6.86
N GLN A 280 -5.84 3.39 -5.71
CA GLN A 280 -6.59 2.74 -4.66
C GLN A 280 -7.91 2.17 -5.21
N GLU A 281 -8.67 2.99 -5.92
CA GLU A 281 -9.99 2.58 -6.43
C GLU A 281 -9.89 1.39 -7.38
N ARG A 282 -8.84 1.33 -8.22
CA ARG A 282 -8.61 0.19 -9.12
C ARG A 282 -8.25 -1.09 -8.36
N ILE A 283 -7.44 -0.99 -7.30
CA ILE A 283 -7.06 -2.13 -6.46
C ILE A 283 -8.30 -2.69 -5.74
N ASP A 284 -9.13 -1.82 -5.16
CA ASP A 284 -10.36 -2.21 -4.46
C ASP A 284 -11.39 -2.82 -5.43
N ARG A 285 -11.53 -2.26 -6.65
CA ARG A 285 -12.39 -2.81 -7.71
C ARG A 285 -11.91 -4.19 -8.16
N ALA A 286 -10.60 -4.42 -8.30
CA ALA A 286 -10.05 -5.71 -8.70
C ALA A 286 -10.35 -6.81 -7.65
N HIS A 287 -10.21 -6.49 -6.36
CA HIS A 287 -10.60 -7.42 -5.28
C HIS A 287 -12.09 -7.71 -5.28
N THR A 288 -12.92 -6.68 -5.42
CA THR A 288 -14.37 -6.83 -5.50
C THR A 288 -14.76 -7.72 -6.68
N LEU A 289 -14.17 -7.48 -7.85
CA LEU A 289 -14.39 -8.30 -9.05
C LEU A 289 -13.95 -9.75 -8.82
N GLN A 290 -12.81 -9.99 -8.18
CA GLN A 290 -12.35 -11.34 -7.88
C GLN A 290 -13.35 -12.11 -6.99
N TYR A 291 -13.90 -11.45 -5.95
CA TYR A 291 -14.92 -12.08 -5.11
C TYR A 291 -16.24 -12.30 -5.85
N VAL A 292 -16.66 -11.37 -6.70
CA VAL A 292 -17.87 -11.52 -7.52
C VAL A 292 -17.71 -12.68 -8.51
N VAL A 293 -16.60 -12.75 -9.24
CA VAL A 293 -16.30 -13.85 -10.17
C VAL A 293 -16.20 -15.17 -9.42
N GLY A 294 -15.52 -15.20 -8.27
CA GLY A 294 -15.46 -16.38 -7.41
C GLY A 294 -16.84 -16.84 -6.94
N GLY A 295 -17.70 -15.91 -6.52
CA GLY A 295 -19.09 -16.19 -6.13
C GLY A 295 -19.94 -16.73 -7.28
N ILE A 296 -19.80 -16.15 -8.48
CA ILE A 296 -20.45 -16.65 -9.70
C ILE A 296 -19.97 -18.06 -10.02
N CYS A 297 -18.66 -18.33 -9.97
CA CYS A 297 -18.11 -19.67 -10.19
C CYS A 297 -18.65 -20.69 -9.18
N VAL A 298 -18.71 -20.35 -7.89
CA VAL A 298 -19.27 -21.22 -6.85
C VAL A 298 -20.76 -21.47 -7.09
N LEU A 299 -21.53 -20.44 -7.46
CA LEU A 299 -22.95 -20.59 -7.79
C LEU A 299 -23.14 -21.49 -9.01
N CYS A 300 -22.33 -21.33 -10.06
CA CYS A 300 -22.35 -22.22 -11.23
C CYS A 300 -22.02 -23.67 -10.85
N VAL A 301 -21.00 -23.89 -10.02
CA VAL A 301 -20.66 -25.24 -9.52
C VAL A 301 -21.83 -25.82 -8.72
N LEU A 302 -22.39 -25.04 -7.79
CA LEU A 302 -23.54 -25.45 -6.99
C LEU A 302 -24.73 -25.83 -7.89
N MET A 303 -25.07 -24.99 -8.87
CA MET A 303 -26.14 -25.26 -9.84
C MET A 303 -25.89 -26.51 -10.70
N THR A 304 -24.64 -26.88 -10.98
CA THR A 304 -24.32 -28.11 -11.73
C THR A 304 -24.22 -29.37 -10.87
N VAL A 305 -23.88 -29.22 -9.59
CA VAL A 305 -23.68 -30.34 -8.64
C VAL A 305 -24.97 -30.69 -7.91
N LEU A 306 -25.77 -29.71 -7.51
CA LEU A 306 -27.07 -29.93 -6.86
C LEU A 306 -27.99 -30.91 -7.63
N PRO A 307 -28.22 -30.77 -8.94
CA PRO A 307 -29.06 -31.72 -9.67
C PRO A 307 -28.42 -33.11 -9.81
N ARG A 308 -27.08 -33.22 -9.73
CA ARG A 308 -26.41 -34.53 -9.69
C ARG A 308 -26.48 -35.20 -8.32
N CYS A 309 -26.71 -34.43 -7.25
CA CYS A 309 -26.84 -34.95 -5.90
C CYS A 309 -28.25 -35.47 -5.59
N GLU A 310 -29.27 -35.22 -6.41
CA GLU A 310 -30.62 -35.76 -6.19
C GLU A 310 -30.61 -37.29 -6.03
N GLY A 311 -29.86 -38.00 -6.89
CA GLY A 311 -29.72 -39.46 -6.79
C GLY A 311 -29.03 -39.95 -5.51
N ILE A 312 -28.09 -39.16 -4.96
CA ILE A 312 -27.41 -39.48 -3.69
C ILE A 312 -28.35 -39.21 -2.51
N VAL A 313 -29.15 -38.14 -2.58
CA VAL A 313 -30.14 -37.82 -1.54
C VAL A 313 -31.20 -38.90 -1.46
N GLU A 314 -31.71 -39.41 -2.59
CA GLU A 314 -32.62 -40.55 -2.61
C GLU A 314 -31.99 -41.81 -2.02
N PHE A 315 -30.73 -42.10 -2.37
CA PHE A 315 -29.98 -43.24 -1.84
C PHE A 315 -29.81 -43.16 -0.31
N VAL A 316 -29.40 -42.01 0.22
CA VAL A 316 -29.22 -41.78 1.67
C VAL A 316 -30.56 -41.82 2.39
N LYS A 317 -31.63 -41.27 1.80
CA LYS A 317 -32.98 -41.36 2.37
C LYS A 317 -33.46 -42.80 2.46
N SER A 318 -33.22 -43.61 1.43
CA SER A 318 -33.51 -45.04 1.48
C SER A 318 -32.70 -45.73 2.58
N LEU A 319 -31.39 -45.47 2.65
CA LEU A 319 -30.53 -46.02 3.71
C LEU A 319 -30.98 -45.63 5.12
N TYR A 320 -31.40 -44.38 5.32
CA TYR A 320 -31.88 -43.89 6.61
C TYR A 320 -33.22 -44.52 7.00
N THR A 321 -34.10 -44.73 6.02
CA THR A 321 -35.38 -45.41 6.24
C THR A 321 -35.13 -46.87 6.60
N ASP A 322 -34.23 -47.54 5.89
CA ASP A 322 -33.81 -48.92 6.18
C ASP A 322 -33.14 -49.03 7.57
N TYR A 323 -32.31 -48.04 7.96
CA TYR A 323 -31.71 -47.96 9.29
C TYR A 323 -32.77 -47.74 10.38
N GLN A 324 -33.76 -46.88 10.16
CA GLN A 324 -34.86 -46.69 11.09
C GLN A 324 -35.73 -47.94 11.23
N VAL A 325 -35.97 -48.69 10.16
CA VAL A 325 -36.68 -49.98 10.26
C VAL A 325 -35.87 -51.00 11.05
N ALA A 326 -34.54 -51.04 10.87
CA ALA A 326 -33.69 -51.97 11.59
C ALA A 326 -33.45 -51.61 13.07
N PHE A 327 -33.44 -50.31 13.42
CA PHE A 327 -32.99 -49.84 14.74
C PHE A 327 -33.89 -48.79 15.41
N GLY A 328 -34.82 -48.16 14.70
CA GLY A 328 -35.62 -47.03 15.16
C GLY A 328 -36.91 -47.44 15.88
N ALA A 329 -37.11 -46.85 17.07
CA ALA A 329 -38.32 -46.73 17.91
C ALA A 329 -39.20 -47.97 18.22
N ASP A 330 -39.41 -48.91 17.30
CA ASP A 330 -40.14 -50.15 17.59
C ASP A 330 -39.26 -51.17 18.33
N SER A 331 -37.95 -50.92 18.39
CA SER A 331 -37.03 -51.65 19.29
C SER A 331 -37.26 -51.30 20.77
N ALA A 332 -37.71 -50.07 21.06
CA ALA A 332 -38.08 -49.67 22.42
C ALA A 332 -39.50 -50.13 22.82
N ALA A 333 -40.37 -50.39 21.84
CA ALA A 333 -41.63 -51.10 22.06
C ALA A 333 -41.36 -52.60 22.30
N CYS A 334 -40.52 -53.25 21.49
CA CYS A 334 -40.13 -54.65 21.68
C CYS A 334 -39.37 -54.91 22.99
N ALA A 335 -38.56 -53.96 23.47
CA ALA A 335 -37.87 -54.09 24.75
C ALA A 335 -38.80 -54.02 25.98
N ARG A 336 -40.04 -53.53 25.83
CA ARG A 336 -41.07 -53.58 26.89
C ARG A 336 -42.09 -54.71 26.71
N THR A 337 -42.05 -55.43 25.60
CA THR A 337 -42.94 -56.58 25.33
C THR A 337 -42.21 -57.92 25.24
N THR A 338 -41.01 -58.05 25.83
CA THR A 338 -40.47 -59.37 26.21
C THR A 338 -41.08 -59.85 27.53
N ALA A 339 -42.41 -59.84 27.56
CA ALA A 339 -43.27 -60.63 28.42
C ALA A 339 -44.54 -60.97 27.62
N GLY A 340 -44.37 -61.57 26.44
CA GLY A 340 -45.48 -62.14 25.65
C GLY A 340 -45.45 -61.83 24.15
N GLY A 341 -44.91 -62.77 23.37
CA GLY A 341 -45.45 -63.18 22.06
C GLY A 341 -45.33 -62.22 20.86
N GLY A 342 -44.39 -62.54 19.96
CA GLY A 342 -44.58 -62.42 18.50
C GLY A 342 -44.28 -61.08 17.84
N CYS A 343 -43.02 -60.88 17.41
CA CYS A 343 -42.71 -59.95 16.33
C CYS A 343 -43.39 -60.45 15.04
N SER A 344 -44.13 -59.59 14.34
CA SER A 344 -44.88 -60.00 13.16
C SER A 344 -43.91 -60.48 12.06
N LYS A 345 -43.99 -61.77 11.67
CA LYS A 345 -43.14 -62.38 10.64
C LYS A 345 -43.07 -61.57 9.34
N THR A 346 -44.15 -60.86 9.04
CA THR A 346 -44.36 -60.04 7.85
C THR A 346 -43.34 -58.91 7.68
N GLU A 347 -42.92 -58.23 8.76
CA GLU A 347 -41.98 -57.10 8.68
C GLU A 347 -40.52 -57.56 8.49
N VAL A 348 -40.17 -58.68 9.13
CA VAL A 348 -38.86 -59.32 9.00
C VAL A 348 -38.69 -59.91 7.59
N GLU A 349 -39.74 -60.55 7.05
CA GLU A 349 -39.73 -61.10 5.69
C GLU A 349 -39.69 -60.00 4.61
N THR A 350 -40.33 -58.85 4.84
CA THR A 350 -40.23 -57.69 3.92
C THR A 350 -38.84 -57.05 3.96
N PHE A 351 -38.21 -56.97 5.13
CA PHE A 351 -36.82 -56.51 5.24
C PHE A 351 -35.84 -57.46 4.54
N GLU A 352 -35.93 -58.78 4.79
CA GLU A 352 -35.03 -59.77 4.18
C GLU A 352 -35.15 -59.80 2.65
N THR A 353 -36.37 -59.69 2.10
CA THR A 353 -36.58 -59.65 0.64
C THR A 353 -36.05 -58.37 0.00
N ALA A 354 -36.23 -57.21 0.64
CA ALA A 354 -35.65 -55.94 0.17
C ALA A 354 -34.12 -55.95 0.23
N TRP A 355 -33.55 -56.58 1.26
CA TRP A 355 -32.10 -56.68 1.48
C TRP A 355 -31.41 -57.63 0.48
N GLN A 356 -32.01 -58.80 0.22
CA GLN A 356 -31.50 -59.74 -0.77
C GLN A 356 -31.55 -59.17 -2.19
N LYS A 357 -32.58 -58.37 -2.53
CA LYS A 357 -32.70 -57.72 -3.85
C LYS A 357 -31.56 -56.73 -4.14
N ARG A 358 -30.83 -56.28 -3.11
CA ARG A 358 -29.67 -55.37 -3.20
C ARG A 358 -28.32 -56.11 -3.03
N GLY A 359 -28.32 -57.44 -2.99
CA GLY A 359 -27.10 -58.27 -2.92
C GLY A 359 -26.56 -58.53 -1.51
N GLY A 360 -27.32 -58.19 -0.47
CA GLY A 360 -26.94 -58.47 0.92
C GLY A 360 -27.30 -59.89 1.36
N SER A 361 -26.45 -60.49 2.21
CA SER A 361 -26.66 -61.82 2.82
C SER A 361 -26.89 -61.67 4.31
N VAL A 362 -27.95 -62.29 4.85
CA VAL A 362 -28.26 -62.30 6.30
C VAL A 362 -27.80 -63.64 6.89
N THR A 363 -26.80 -63.61 7.77
CA THR A 363 -26.39 -64.79 8.55
C THR A 363 -27.15 -64.80 9.87
N ARG A 364 -28.10 -65.73 10.04
CA ARG A 364 -28.78 -65.96 11.32
C ARG A 364 -27.85 -66.75 12.25
N THR A 365 -27.38 -66.14 13.32
CA THR A 365 -26.70 -66.87 14.41
C THR A 365 -27.76 -67.56 15.26
N ALA A 366 -27.86 -68.88 15.15
CA ALA A 366 -28.63 -69.69 16.08
C ALA A 366 -27.96 -69.62 17.46
N LYS A 367 -28.70 -69.16 18.47
CA LYS A 367 -28.26 -69.21 19.87
C LYS A 367 -28.60 -70.61 20.40
N GLU A 368 -27.57 -71.36 20.81
CA GLU A 368 -27.70 -72.65 21.52
C GLU A 368 -28.49 -72.52 22.82
#